data_AF-A0A970UBK7-F1
#
_entry.id   AF-A0A970UBK7-F1
#
_cell.length_a   1.000
_cell.length_b   1.000
_cell.length_c   1.000
_cell.angle_alpha   90.00
_cell.angle_beta   90.00
_cell.angle_gamma   90.00
#
_symmetry.space_group_name_H-M   'P 1'
#
loop_
_entity.id
_entity.type
_entity.pdbx_description
1 polymer ?
#
loop_
_entity_poly.entity_id
_entity_poly.type
_entity_poly.pdbx_seq_one_letter_code
_entity_poly.pdbx_strand_id
1 'polypeptide(L)'
;MTDTPAYNISLLFVEDNDTLRFLYNKLLAGKVRSFYLAENGQEGLEQYRLHKPDLIITDISMPVMDGLQMISHIKRENPEVKVVVMSAYSIKEYFLEAINLGVNGYLIKPVEATRLFSIIADLAGQILMRQQLEEKESHRRQAEENLKRSLGEKDILLREVHHRVKNNMQIISSILRMQQRQMSDPEMITALEESQNRIRSLALIHENLYRSENVANILFSNYATSLANNLARSFADKQGRVSFRFDIPEVYLPLDIGIPCGLIINELISNAFKYAFADVEKGVISISLKQQPDQRYHLTVHDNGSGLPADEPPEKNSSLGMKIIGKLAQQIGGTLKYEYCKGAKFTIDFQI
;
A
#
# COMPACT_ATOMS: atom_id res chain seq x y z
N MET A 1 -23.43 21.40 40.82
CA MET A 1 -22.81 20.08 41.02
C MET A 1 -23.04 19.31 39.73
N THR A 2 -21.99 18.87 39.07
CA THR A 2 -22.05 18.19 37.78
C THR A 2 -22.71 16.82 37.96
N ASP A 3 -23.95 16.66 37.45
CA ASP A 3 -24.71 15.40 37.40
C ASP A 3 -24.11 14.41 36.39
N THR A 4 -22.80 14.15 36.50
CA THR A 4 -22.13 13.15 35.68
C THR A 4 -22.10 11.85 36.46
N PRO A 5 -22.69 10.75 35.94
CA PRO A 5 -22.69 9.47 36.63
C PRO A 5 -21.25 8.98 36.85
N ALA A 6 -21.01 8.33 37.98
CA ALA A 6 -19.68 7.82 38.34
C ALA A 6 -19.20 6.70 37.40
N TYR A 7 -20.13 5.95 36.80
CA TYR A 7 -19.87 4.89 35.84
C TYR A 7 -20.78 5.06 34.62
N ASN A 8 -20.21 5.15 33.42
CA ASN A 8 -20.98 5.33 32.19
C ASN A 8 -21.54 4.00 31.63
N ILE A 9 -22.19 3.22 32.49
CA ILE A 9 -22.79 1.90 32.15
C ILE A 9 -24.27 1.88 32.49
N SER A 10 -25.04 0.99 31.86
CA SER A 10 -26.39 0.61 32.27
C SER A 10 -26.38 -0.59 33.22
N LEU A 11 -27.19 -0.54 34.28
CA LEU A 11 -27.24 -1.57 35.32
C LEU A 11 -28.68 -2.02 35.55
N LEU A 12 -28.92 -3.33 35.53
CA LEU A 12 -30.19 -3.95 35.93
C LEU A 12 -30.05 -4.60 37.30
N PHE A 13 -30.88 -4.18 38.25
CA PHE A 13 -30.94 -4.73 39.59
C PHE A 13 -32.24 -5.51 39.80
N VAL A 14 -32.13 -6.79 40.17
CA VAL A 14 -33.28 -7.70 40.32
C VAL A 14 -33.35 -8.21 41.75
N GLU A 15 -34.43 -7.87 42.46
CA GLU A 15 -34.65 -8.19 43.88
C GLU A 15 -36.15 -8.13 44.20
N ASP A 16 -36.67 -9.19 44.81
CA ASP A 16 -38.08 -9.35 45.13
C ASP A 16 -38.50 -8.50 46.35
N ASN A 17 -37.58 -8.22 47.27
CA ASN A 17 -37.83 -7.37 48.42
C ASN A 17 -37.91 -5.87 48.07
N ASP A 18 -39.10 -5.28 48.14
CA ASP A 18 -39.36 -3.85 47.88
C ASP A 18 -38.45 -2.90 48.67
N THR A 19 -38.17 -3.21 49.93
CA THR A 19 -37.37 -2.36 50.82
C THR A 19 -35.90 -2.34 50.37
N LEU A 20 -35.36 -3.51 50.02
CA LEU A 20 -34.01 -3.61 49.49
C LEU A 20 -33.92 -2.95 48.11
N ARG A 21 -34.89 -3.21 47.23
CA ARG A 21 -34.96 -2.59 45.90
C ARG A 21 -34.97 -1.06 45.98
N PHE A 22 -35.76 -0.49 46.89
CA PHE A 22 -35.77 0.96 47.17
C PHE A 22 -34.43 1.48 47.71
N LEU A 23 -33.79 0.75 48.62
CA LEU A 23 -32.48 1.10 49.17
C LEU A 23 -31.41 1.15 48.07
N TYR A 24 -31.31 0.10 47.25
CA TYR A 24 -30.32 0.03 46.16
C TYR A 24 -30.58 1.07 45.07
N ASN A 25 -31.84 1.38 44.78
CA ASN A 25 -32.18 2.49 43.89
C ASN A 25 -31.60 3.82 44.39
N LYS A 26 -31.75 4.13 45.68
CA LYS A 26 -31.14 5.34 46.27
C LYS A 26 -29.60 5.32 46.24
N LEU A 27 -28.99 4.15 46.38
CA LEU A 27 -27.53 4.03 46.41
C LEU A 27 -26.88 4.09 45.01
N LEU A 28 -27.53 3.51 43.99
CA LEU A 28 -26.91 3.23 42.69
C LEU A 28 -27.43 4.10 41.54
N ALA A 29 -28.69 4.56 41.56
CA ALA A 29 -29.29 5.21 40.39
C ALA A 29 -28.53 6.47 39.91
N GLY A 30 -28.00 7.27 40.84
CA GLY A 30 -27.18 8.45 40.52
C GLY A 30 -25.71 8.15 40.21
N LYS A 31 -25.29 6.88 40.25
CA LYS A 31 -23.89 6.46 40.02
C LYS A 31 -23.68 5.84 38.65
N VAL A 32 -24.73 5.39 37.98
CA VAL A 32 -24.67 4.72 36.67
C VAL A 32 -25.42 5.53 35.62
N ARG A 33 -25.13 5.35 34.33
CA ARG A 33 -25.81 6.08 33.23
C ARG A 33 -27.30 5.78 33.19
N SER A 34 -27.67 4.51 33.40
CA SER A 34 -29.06 4.07 33.42
C SER A 34 -29.22 2.94 34.44
N PHE A 35 -30.28 3.01 35.24
CA PHE A 35 -30.55 2.04 36.28
C PHE A 35 -31.95 1.47 36.10
N TYR A 36 -32.05 0.15 36.00
CA TYR A 36 -33.28 -0.59 35.79
C TYR A 36 -33.55 -1.50 36.98
N LEU A 37 -34.82 -1.66 37.32
CA LEU A 37 -35.28 -2.48 38.42
C LEU A 37 -36.19 -3.58 37.90
N ALA A 38 -36.17 -4.73 38.57
CA ALA A 38 -37.14 -5.80 38.37
C ALA A 38 -37.39 -6.53 39.70
N GLU A 39 -38.59 -7.07 39.86
CA GLU A 39 -39.06 -7.72 41.09
C GLU A 39 -38.80 -9.23 41.09
N ASN A 40 -38.52 -9.83 39.94
CA ASN A 40 -38.26 -11.26 39.79
C ASN A 40 -37.47 -11.54 38.51
N GLY A 41 -37.02 -12.79 38.32
CA GLY A 41 -36.21 -13.17 37.16
C GLY A 41 -36.92 -13.04 35.81
N GLN A 42 -38.25 -13.15 35.75
CA GLN A 42 -39.02 -13.05 34.51
C GLN A 42 -39.06 -11.60 34.04
N GLU A 43 -39.40 -10.67 34.94
CA GLU A 43 -39.33 -9.24 34.65
C GLU A 43 -37.88 -8.80 34.37
N GLY A 44 -36.91 -9.33 35.10
CA GLY A 44 -35.49 -9.06 34.86
C GLY A 44 -35.05 -9.48 33.45
N LEU A 45 -35.52 -10.63 32.96
CA LEU A 45 -35.27 -11.08 31.59
C LEU A 45 -35.92 -10.15 30.55
N GLU A 46 -37.14 -9.67 30.80
CA GLU A 46 -37.84 -8.71 29.94
C GLU A 46 -37.11 -7.37 29.88
N GLN A 47 -36.70 -6.84 31.04
CA GLN A 47 -35.88 -5.63 31.14
C GLN A 47 -34.55 -5.79 30.41
N TYR A 48 -33.90 -6.96 30.53
CA TYR A 48 -32.68 -7.25 29.80
C TYR A 48 -32.88 -7.22 28.28
N ARG A 49 -33.94 -7.85 27.78
CA ARG A 49 -34.24 -7.88 26.34
C ARG A 49 -34.57 -6.50 25.80
N LEU A 50 -35.29 -5.68 26.58
CA LEU A 50 -35.71 -4.35 26.19
C LEU A 50 -34.54 -3.35 26.20
N HIS A 51 -33.73 -3.34 27.25
CA HIS A 51 -32.73 -2.29 27.48
C HIS A 51 -31.28 -2.73 27.26
N LYS A 52 -31.02 -4.04 27.17
CA LYS A 52 -29.67 -4.64 27.03
C LYS A 52 -28.65 -4.00 28.00
N PRO A 53 -28.88 -4.07 29.32
CA PRO A 53 -28.00 -3.50 30.32
C PRO A 53 -26.59 -4.09 30.27
N ASP A 54 -25.58 -3.27 30.54
CA ASP A 54 -24.17 -3.65 30.53
C ASP A 54 -23.79 -4.57 31.71
N LEU A 55 -24.42 -4.35 32.87
CA LEU A 55 -24.21 -5.10 34.12
C LEU A 55 -25.55 -5.52 34.75
N ILE A 56 -25.62 -6.76 35.23
CA ILE A 56 -26.77 -7.29 35.97
C ILE A 56 -26.33 -7.61 37.39
N ILE A 57 -27.12 -7.19 38.38
CA ILE A 57 -26.99 -7.60 39.77
C ILE A 57 -28.31 -8.21 40.20
N THR A 58 -28.33 -9.46 40.64
CA THR A 58 -29.58 -10.18 40.96
C THR A 58 -29.46 -10.94 42.26
N ASP A 59 -30.56 -11.02 43.02
CA ASP A 59 -30.68 -12.05 44.03
C ASP A 59 -30.81 -13.44 43.37
N ILE A 60 -30.45 -14.50 44.10
CA ILE A 60 -30.59 -15.87 43.60
C ILE A 60 -32.04 -16.35 43.76
N SER A 61 -32.59 -16.25 44.97
CA SER A 61 -33.90 -16.83 45.30
C SER A 61 -34.99 -15.77 45.21
N MET A 62 -35.88 -15.88 44.21
CA MET A 62 -36.99 -14.96 43.97
C MET A 62 -38.22 -15.75 43.49
N PRO A 63 -39.44 -15.23 43.66
CA PRO A 63 -40.66 -15.86 43.14
C PRO A 63 -40.70 -15.81 41.60
N VAL A 64 -41.60 -16.62 41.00
CA VAL A 64 -41.85 -16.70 39.54
C VAL A 64 -40.69 -17.30 38.73
N MET A 65 -39.53 -16.66 38.76
CA MET A 65 -38.29 -17.12 38.14
C MET A 65 -37.12 -16.69 39.01
N ASP A 66 -36.24 -17.62 39.33
CA ASP A 66 -35.06 -17.36 40.14
C ASP A 66 -33.94 -16.67 39.32
N GLY A 67 -32.95 -16.11 40.02
CA GLY A 67 -31.87 -15.36 39.38
C GLY A 67 -31.00 -16.23 38.47
N LEU A 68 -30.77 -17.50 38.82
CA LEU A 68 -29.91 -18.41 38.04
C LEU A 68 -30.60 -18.85 36.73
N GLN A 69 -31.91 -19.10 36.78
CA GLN A 69 -32.75 -19.34 35.61
C GLN A 69 -32.73 -18.14 34.67
N MET A 70 -32.91 -16.92 35.19
CA MET A 70 -32.81 -15.69 34.40
C MET A 70 -31.43 -15.58 33.74
N ILE A 71 -30.35 -15.74 34.50
CA ILE A 71 -28.97 -15.66 33.99
C ILE A 71 -28.74 -16.69 32.88
N SER A 72 -29.23 -17.92 33.05
CA SER A 72 -29.13 -18.98 32.05
C SER A 72 -29.77 -18.58 30.72
N HIS A 73 -30.95 -17.95 30.74
CA HIS A 73 -31.60 -17.43 29.54
C HIS A 73 -30.79 -16.29 28.90
N ILE A 74 -30.34 -15.34 29.72
CA ILE A 74 -29.58 -14.18 29.26
C ILE A 74 -28.25 -14.60 28.63
N LYS A 75 -27.50 -15.49 29.27
CA LYS A 75 -26.18 -15.97 28.81
C LYS A 75 -26.26 -16.80 27.53
N ARG A 76 -27.39 -17.43 27.22
CA ARG A 76 -27.63 -18.06 25.91
C ARG A 76 -27.75 -17.03 24.78
N GLU A 77 -28.34 -15.87 25.07
CA GLU A 77 -28.45 -14.77 24.11
C GLU A 77 -27.17 -13.93 24.02
N ASN A 78 -26.49 -13.73 25.15
CA ASN A 78 -25.28 -12.94 25.27
C ASN A 78 -24.36 -13.54 26.36
N PRO A 79 -23.42 -14.40 25.99
CA PRO A 79 -22.47 -15.01 26.94
C PRO A 79 -21.61 -13.98 27.69
N GLU A 80 -21.41 -12.82 27.09
CA GLU A 80 -20.44 -11.81 27.50
C GLU A 80 -20.98 -10.79 28.51
N VAL A 81 -22.30 -10.73 28.74
CA VAL A 81 -22.88 -9.80 29.71
C VAL A 81 -22.28 -10.00 31.10
N LYS A 82 -22.02 -8.91 31.81
CA LYS A 82 -21.47 -8.99 33.17
C LYS A 82 -22.60 -9.21 34.16
N VAL A 83 -22.42 -10.18 35.06
CA VAL A 83 -23.43 -10.57 36.05
C VAL A 83 -22.82 -10.70 37.43
N VAL A 84 -23.48 -10.16 38.44
CA VAL A 84 -23.19 -10.36 39.86
C VAL A 84 -24.42 -10.98 40.51
N VAL A 85 -24.21 -12.04 41.27
CA VAL A 85 -25.29 -12.66 42.07
C VAL A 85 -25.14 -12.28 43.54
N MET A 86 -26.27 -12.05 44.21
CA MET A 86 -26.37 -11.87 45.66
C MET A 86 -26.99 -13.12 46.27
N SER A 87 -26.51 -13.55 47.43
CA SER A 87 -26.96 -14.81 48.04
C SER A 87 -26.91 -14.76 49.56
N ALA A 88 -27.83 -15.49 50.22
CA ALA A 88 -27.75 -15.76 51.65
C ALA A 88 -26.70 -16.86 51.95
N TYR A 89 -26.09 -16.80 53.14
CA TYR A 89 -24.86 -17.52 53.54
C TYR A 89 -24.86 -19.06 53.44
N SER A 90 -25.92 -19.72 52.99
CA SER A 90 -26.21 -21.10 53.44
C SER A 90 -26.17 -22.22 52.41
N ILE A 91 -25.89 -22.00 51.11
CA ILE A 91 -26.01 -23.10 50.12
C ILE A 91 -24.81 -23.14 49.15
N LYS A 92 -23.91 -24.11 49.35
CA LYS A 92 -22.76 -24.38 48.47
C LYS A 92 -23.18 -24.79 47.04
N GLU A 93 -24.36 -25.38 46.87
CA GLU A 93 -24.86 -25.82 45.57
C GLU A 93 -25.05 -24.64 44.59
N TYR A 94 -25.66 -23.54 45.03
CA TYR A 94 -25.90 -22.37 44.17
C TYR A 94 -24.62 -21.64 43.75
N PHE A 95 -23.57 -21.71 44.57
CA PHE A 95 -22.28 -21.10 44.23
C PHE A 95 -21.64 -21.78 43.01
N LEU A 96 -21.61 -23.13 42.99
CA LEU A 96 -21.08 -23.89 41.86
C LEU A 96 -21.93 -23.67 40.60
N GLU A 97 -23.25 -23.62 40.75
CA GLU A 97 -24.16 -23.35 39.64
C GLU A 97 -23.93 -21.96 39.03
N ALA A 98 -23.82 -20.92 39.87
CA ALA A 98 -23.53 -19.56 39.41
C ALA A 98 -22.19 -19.47 38.66
N ILE A 99 -21.15 -20.14 39.15
CA ILE A 99 -19.85 -20.21 38.46
C ILE A 99 -19.99 -20.87 37.09
N ASN A 100 -20.71 -21.99 37.01
CA ASN A 100 -20.93 -22.70 35.75
C ASN A 100 -21.73 -21.87 34.73
N LEU A 101 -22.57 -20.94 35.19
CA LEU A 101 -23.28 -19.97 34.36
C LEU A 101 -22.41 -18.77 33.94
N GLY A 102 -21.17 -18.68 34.42
CA GLY A 102 -20.23 -17.62 34.04
C GLY A 102 -20.55 -16.26 34.66
N VAL A 103 -21.02 -16.23 35.91
CA VAL A 103 -21.15 -14.99 36.67
C VAL A 103 -19.78 -14.37 36.95
N ASN A 104 -19.73 -13.05 37.04
CA ASN A 104 -18.50 -12.27 37.19
C ASN A 104 -18.28 -11.77 38.62
N GLY A 105 -19.28 -11.91 39.50
CA GLY A 105 -19.15 -11.57 40.91
C GLY A 105 -20.17 -12.29 41.77
N TYR A 106 -19.83 -12.44 43.05
CA TYR A 106 -20.69 -13.06 44.05
C TYR A 106 -20.66 -12.20 45.33
N LEU A 107 -21.83 -11.84 45.82
CA LEU A 107 -22.03 -11.02 47.01
C LEU A 107 -22.85 -11.80 48.05
N ILE A 108 -22.35 -11.82 49.28
CA ILE A 108 -23.04 -12.49 50.38
C ILE A 108 -23.86 -11.46 51.17
N LYS A 109 -25.12 -11.78 51.46
CA LYS A 109 -26.00 -10.95 52.30
C LYS A 109 -25.64 -11.15 53.81
N PRO A 110 -25.57 -10.08 54.64
CA PRO A 110 -25.81 -8.68 54.29
C PRO A 110 -24.66 -8.07 53.47
N VAL A 111 -25.00 -7.37 52.39
CA VAL A 111 -24.01 -6.83 51.44
C VAL A 111 -23.40 -5.54 51.99
N GLU A 112 -22.09 -5.53 52.18
CA GLU A 112 -21.34 -4.32 52.52
C GLU A 112 -21.26 -3.37 51.32
N ALA A 113 -21.55 -2.08 51.53
CA ALA A 113 -21.54 -1.07 50.48
C ALA A 113 -20.17 -0.96 49.79
N THR A 114 -19.07 -1.01 50.56
CA THR A 114 -17.69 -0.99 50.04
C THR A 114 -17.44 -2.14 49.07
N ARG A 115 -17.93 -3.34 49.40
CA ARG A 115 -17.77 -4.52 48.56
C ARG A 115 -18.59 -4.43 47.28
N LEU A 116 -19.84 -3.97 47.37
CA LEU A 116 -20.70 -3.74 46.21
C LEU A 116 -20.05 -2.74 45.23
N PHE A 117 -19.65 -1.57 45.72
CA PHE A 117 -19.06 -0.54 44.87
C PHE A 117 -17.73 -0.98 44.26
N SER A 118 -16.91 -1.75 44.99
CA SER A 118 -15.66 -2.29 44.46
C SER A 118 -15.90 -3.24 43.27
N ILE A 119 -16.90 -4.13 43.34
CA ILE A 119 -17.21 -5.04 42.24
C ILE A 119 -17.79 -4.27 41.05
N ILE A 120 -18.70 -3.32 41.30
CA ILE A 120 -19.26 -2.48 40.23
C ILE A 120 -18.15 -1.70 39.52
N ALA A 121 -17.21 -1.11 40.26
CA ALA A 121 -16.10 -0.35 39.69
C ALA A 121 -15.21 -1.22 38.78
N ASP A 122 -14.84 -2.41 39.24
CA ASP A 122 -14.01 -3.34 38.45
C ASP A 122 -14.71 -3.78 37.17
N LEU A 123 -15.98 -4.22 37.28
CA LEU A 123 -16.74 -4.67 36.12
C LEU A 123 -17.06 -3.52 35.15
N ALA A 124 -17.37 -2.33 35.64
CA ALA A 124 -17.56 -1.14 34.80
C ALA A 124 -16.28 -0.81 34.02
N GLY A 125 -15.11 -0.88 34.68
CA GLY A 125 -13.81 -0.70 34.01
C GLY A 125 -13.58 -1.71 32.89
N GLN A 126 -13.88 -2.98 33.13
CA GLN A 126 -13.77 -4.03 32.10
C GLN A 126 -14.73 -3.80 30.92
N ILE A 127 -15.98 -3.42 31.19
CA ILE A 127 -17.00 -3.14 30.15
C ILE A 127 -16.54 -1.98 29.27
N LEU A 128 -16.16 -0.86 29.89
CA LEU A 128 -15.76 0.34 29.15
C LEU A 128 -14.49 0.12 28.34
N MET A 129 -13.50 -0.59 28.90
CA MET A 129 -12.27 -0.92 28.18
C MET A 129 -12.54 -1.77 26.94
N ARG A 130 -13.47 -2.73 27.05
CA ARG A 130 -13.88 -3.57 25.91
C ARG A 130 -14.58 -2.74 24.83
N GLN A 131 -15.55 -1.90 25.20
CA GLN A 131 -16.25 -1.03 24.26
C GLN A 131 -15.27 -0.12 23.50
N GLN A 132 -14.29 0.47 24.20
CA GLN A 132 -13.24 1.29 23.57
C GLN A 132 -12.36 0.48 22.60
N LEU A 133 -12.04 -0.77 22.94
CA LEU A 133 -11.24 -1.62 22.07
C LEU A 133 -12.00 -1.95 20.78
N GLU A 134 -13.28 -2.33 20.90
CA GLU A 134 -14.16 -2.63 19.77
C GLU A 134 -14.35 -1.42 18.85
N GLU A 135 -14.59 -0.23 19.41
CA GLU A 135 -14.66 1.03 18.65
C GLU A 135 -13.35 1.31 17.91
N LYS A 136 -12.20 1.19 18.60
CA LYS A 136 -10.89 1.42 18.00
C LYS A 136 -10.59 0.44 16.87
N GLU A 137 -10.95 -0.84 17.03
CA GLU A 137 -10.79 -1.84 15.97
C GLU A 137 -11.69 -1.55 14.76
N SER A 138 -12.94 -1.15 15.00
CA SER A 138 -13.87 -0.75 13.95
C SER A 138 -13.34 0.44 13.14
N HIS A 139 -12.89 1.49 13.85
CA HIS A 139 -12.27 2.65 13.21
C HIS A 139 -11.01 2.28 12.42
N ARG A 140 -10.15 1.40 12.96
CA ARG A 140 -8.96 0.92 12.25
C ARG A 140 -9.32 0.18 10.97
N ARG A 141 -10.27 -0.76 11.03
CA ARG A 141 -10.74 -1.52 9.84
C ARG A 141 -11.27 -0.58 8.76
N GLN A 142 -12.10 0.40 9.14
CA GLN A 142 -12.64 1.37 8.18
C GLN A 142 -11.54 2.21 7.52
N ALA A 143 -10.52 2.61 8.28
CA ALA A 143 -9.38 3.36 7.75
C ALA A 143 -8.55 2.51 6.78
N GLU A 144 -8.29 1.25 7.10
CA GLU A 144 -7.58 0.30 6.23
C GLU A 144 -8.32 0.08 4.90
N GLU A 145 -9.64 -0.11 4.94
CA GLU A 145 -10.46 -0.27 3.73
C GLU A 145 -10.45 0.98 2.85
N ASN A 146 -10.57 2.17 3.47
CA ASN A 146 -10.51 3.44 2.75
C ASN A 146 -9.13 3.66 2.11
N LEU A 147 -8.05 3.32 2.83
CA LEU A 147 -6.69 3.39 2.30
C LEU A 147 -6.52 2.45 1.11
N LYS A 148 -6.99 1.21 1.22
CA LYS A 148 -6.94 0.22 0.13
C LYS A 148 -7.71 0.69 -1.10
N ARG A 149 -8.89 1.30 -0.92
CA ARG A 149 -9.66 1.89 -2.02
C ARG A 149 -8.89 3.02 -2.69
N SER A 150 -8.33 3.95 -1.92
CA SER A 150 -7.56 5.08 -2.45
C SER A 150 -6.30 4.63 -3.20
N LEU A 151 -5.62 3.57 -2.74
CA LEU A 151 -4.51 2.97 -3.46
C LEU A 151 -4.95 2.39 -4.81
N GLY A 152 -6.05 1.63 -4.85
CA GLY A 152 -6.57 1.08 -6.10
C GLY A 152 -6.98 2.17 -7.11
N GLU A 153 -7.58 3.27 -6.65
CA GLU A 153 -7.91 4.43 -7.49
C GLU A 153 -6.66 5.09 -8.08
N LYS A 154 -5.60 5.27 -7.27
CA LYS A 154 -4.31 5.79 -7.73
C LYS A 154 -3.68 4.89 -8.80
N ASP A 155 -3.75 3.57 -8.66
CA ASP A 155 -3.22 2.64 -9.66
C ASP A 155 -3.98 2.68 -11.00
N ILE A 156 -5.29 2.90 -10.96
CA ILE A 156 -6.11 3.11 -12.16
C ILE A 156 -5.73 4.43 -12.84
N LEU A 157 -5.61 5.52 -12.07
CA LEU A 157 -5.20 6.83 -12.57
C LEU A 157 -3.83 6.80 -13.22
N LEU A 158 -2.85 6.15 -12.58
CA LEU A 158 -1.51 5.98 -13.14
C LEU A 158 -1.59 5.25 -14.49
N ARG A 159 -2.30 4.11 -14.57
CA ARG A 159 -2.49 3.39 -15.84
C ARG A 159 -3.12 4.25 -16.92
N GLU A 160 -4.13 5.06 -16.60
CA GLU A 160 -4.76 5.98 -17.56
C GLU A 160 -3.78 7.05 -18.07
N VAL A 161 -2.97 7.66 -17.19
CA VAL A 161 -1.90 8.59 -17.60
C VAL A 161 -0.96 7.90 -18.58
N HIS A 162 -0.57 6.66 -18.28
CA HIS A 162 0.32 5.90 -19.14
C HIS A 162 -0.27 5.62 -20.53
N HIS A 163 -1.54 5.22 -20.59
CA HIS A 163 -2.24 5.05 -21.87
C HIS A 163 -2.30 6.37 -22.66
N ARG A 164 -2.56 7.50 -21.99
CA ARG A 164 -2.59 8.82 -22.63
C ARG A 164 -1.24 9.26 -23.16
N VAL A 165 -0.15 9.03 -22.43
CA VAL A 165 1.21 9.34 -22.91
C VAL A 165 1.53 8.55 -24.19
N LYS A 166 1.20 7.25 -24.22
CA LYS A 166 1.34 6.44 -25.43
C LYS A 166 0.50 6.98 -26.59
N ASN A 167 -0.77 7.31 -26.34
CA ASN A 167 -1.66 7.87 -27.36
C ASN A 167 -1.14 9.21 -27.90
N ASN A 168 -0.64 10.09 -27.03
CA ASN A 168 -0.05 11.37 -27.42
C ASN A 168 1.18 11.16 -28.32
N MET A 169 2.07 10.23 -27.97
CA MET A 169 3.23 9.87 -28.80
C MET A 169 2.83 9.33 -30.18
N GLN A 170 1.73 8.56 -30.26
CA GLN A 170 1.19 8.08 -31.54
C GLN A 170 0.62 9.22 -32.40
N ILE A 171 -0.08 10.18 -31.79
CA ILE A 171 -0.61 11.37 -32.49
C ILE A 171 0.55 12.21 -33.04
N ILE A 172 1.54 12.53 -32.20
CA ILE A 172 2.73 13.30 -32.61
C ILE A 172 3.45 12.58 -33.77
N SER A 173 3.65 11.27 -33.66
CA SER A 173 4.28 10.49 -34.74
C SER A 173 3.48 10.57 -36.05
N SER A 174 2.15 10.59 -35.99
CA SER A 174 1.28 10.71 -37.16
C SER A 174 1.38 12.09 -37.81
N ILE A 175 1.43 13.16 -37.01
CA ILE A 175 1.62 14.53 -37.49
C ILE A 175 2.98 14.68 -38.18
N LEU A 176 4.06 14.19 -37.56
CA LEU A 176 5.39 14.25 -38.15
C LEU A 176 5.47 13.49 -39.48
N ARG A 177 4.80 12.33 -39.58
CA ARG A 177 4.70 11.57 -40.83
C ARG A 177 3.93 12.35 -41.92
N MET A 178 2.87 13.07 -41.54
CA MET A 178 2.12 13.92 -42.47
C MET A 178 2.97 15.10 -42.95
N GLN A 179 3.71 15.77 -42.05
CA GLN A 179 4.62 16.85 -42.42
C GLN A 179 5.73 16.36 -43.34
N GLN A 180 6.35 15.22 -43.02
CA GLN A 180 7.40 14.62 -43.86
C GLN A 180 6.94 14.40 -45.31
N ARG A 181 5.69 13.98 -45.54
CA ARG A 181 5.14 13.76 -46.90
C ARG A 181 5.02 15.04 -47.73
N GLN A 182 4.98 16.20 -47.09
CA GLN A 182 4.83 17.50 -47.75
C GLN A 182 6.19 18.17 -48.02
N MET A 183 7.28 17.54 -47.60
CA MET A 183 8.62 18.09 -47.72
C MET A 183 9.36 17.50 -48.91
N SER A 184 10.25 18.30 -49.48
CA SER A 184 11.10 17.90 -50.61
C SER A 184 12.58 17.93 -50.27
N ASP A 185 12.97 18.58 -49.18
CA ASP A 185 14.36 18.65 -48.71
C ASP A 185 14.76 17.31 -48.06
N PRO A 186 15.71 16.55 -48.66
CA PRO A 186 16.17 15.28 -48.12
C PRO A 186 16.73 15.38 -46.70
N GLU A 187 17.40 16.48 -46.36
CA GLU A 187 18.03 16.66 -45.04
C GLU A 187 16.96 16.83 -43.93
N MET A 188 15.91 17.61 -44.21
CA MET A 188 14.78 17.75 -43.29
C MET A 188 13.95 16.47 -43.19
N ILE A 189 13.79 15.72 -44.28
CA ILE A 189 13.10 14.42 -44.27
C ILE A 189 13.82 13.46 -43.33
N THR A 190 15.15 13.35 -43.45
CA THR A 190 15.97 12.51 -42.56
C THR A 190 15.85 12.97 -41.11
N ALA A 191 15.92 14.26 -40.81
CA ALA A 191 15.75 14.78 -39.45
C ALA A 191 14.38 14.45 -38.83
N LEU A 192 13.31 14.46 -39.63
CA LEU A 192 11.96 14.08 -39.22
C LEU A 192 11.80 12.57 -38.99
N GLU A 193 12.44 11.75 -39.82
CA GLU A 193 12.49 10.29 -39.64
C GLU A 193 13.22 9.93 -38.34
N GLU A 194 14.32 10.61 -38.03
CA GLU A 194 15.01 10.45 -36.76
C GLU A 194 14.12 10.80 -35.57
N SER A 195 13.38 11.91 -35.66
CA SER A 195 12.46 12.34 -34.61
C SER A 195 11.33 11.34 -34.40
N GLN A 196 10.77 10.78 -35.49
CA GLN A 196 9.75 9.74 -35.41
C GLN A 196 10.28 8.44 -34.78
N ASN A 197 11.50 8.02 -35.15
CA ASN A 197 12.12 6.83 -34.59
C ASN A 197 12.36 6.98 -33.08
N ARG A 198 12.76 8.16 -32.62
CA ARG A 198 12.91 8.48 -31.18
C ARG A 198 11.57 8.38 -30.43
N ILE A 199 10.51 8.99 -30.96
CA ILE A 199 9.17 8.93 -30.35
C ILE A 199 8.65 7.49 -30.30
N ARG A 200 8.93 6.69 -31.33
CA ARG A 200 8.56 5.27 -31.37
C ARG A 200 9.30 4.46 -30.31
N SER A 201 10.59 4.69 -30.13
CA SER A 201 11.39 4.06 -29.06
C SER A 201 10.88 4.46 -27.67
N LEU A 202 10.57 5.74 -27.45
CA LEU A 202 9.95 6.23 -26.21
C LEU A 202 8.60 5.55 -25.93
N ALA A 203 7.75 5.39 -26.94
CA ALA A 203 6.46 4.72 -26.80
C ALA A 203 6.61 3.23 -26.44
N LEU A 204 7.60 2.54 -27.01
CA LEU A 204 7.91 1.14 -26.71
C LEU A 204 8.50 0.95 -25.31
N ILE A 205 9.41 1.83 -24.91
CA ILE A 205 9.93 1.92 -23.55
C ILE A 205 8.76 2.04 -22.58
N HIS A 206 7.89 3.01 -22.84
CA HIS A 206 6.75 3.30 -21.99
C HIS A 206 5.74 2.13 -21.93
N GLU A 207 5.55 1.37 -23.01
CA GLU A 207 4.67 0.19 -23.01
C GLU A 207 5.25 -1.00 -22.22
N ASN A 208 6.55 -1.24 -22.29
CA ASN A 208 7.19 -2.37 -21.59
C ASN A 208 7.32 -2.14 -20.08
N LEU A 209 7.47 -0.89 -19.65
CA LEU A 209 7.66 -0.51 -18.25
C LEU A 209 6.42 -0.68 -17.38
N TYR A 210 5.22 -0.56 -17.96
CA TYR A 210 3.95 -0.65 -17.22
C TYR A 210 3.20 -1.97 -17.42
N ARG A 211 3.82 -2.93 -18.12
CA ARG A 211 3.37 -4.34 -18.13
C ARG A 211 3.90 -5.12 -16.92
N SER A 212 4.95 -4.66 -16.24
CA SER A 212 5.45 -5.29 -15.01
C SER A 212 4.63 -4.89 -13.79
N GLU A 213 4.42 -5.84 -12.87
CA GLU A 213 3.65 -5.62 -11.63
C GLU A 213 4.29 -4.60 -10.68
N ASN A 214 5.57 -4.25 -10.87
CA ASN A 214 6.29 -3.27 -10.05
C ASN A 214 6.34 -1.91 -10.76
N VAL A 215 5.60 -0.94 -10.22
CA VAL A 215 5.45 0.41 -10.78
C VAL A 215 6.62 1.34 -10.40
N ALA A 216 7.49 0.94 -9.47
CA ALA A 216 8.56 1.80 -8.95
C ALA A 216 9.94 1.50 -9.55
N ASN A 217 10.20 0.24 -9.89
CA ASN A 217 11.52 -0.24 -10.31
C ASN A 217 11.45 -1.12 -11.55
N ILE A 218 12.50 -1.07 -12.37
CA ILE A 218 12.58 -1.76 -13.65
C ILE A 218 13.70 -2.79 -13.60
N LEU A 219 13.42 -4.02 -14.03
CA LEU A 219 14.48 -5.00 -14.25
C LEU A 219 15.29 -4.59 -15.48
N PHE A 220 16.44 -3.95 -15.25
CA PHE A 220 17.15 -3.20 -16.30
C PHE A 220 17.76 -4.11 -17.37
N SER A 221 18.19 -5.32 -17.02
CA SER A 221 18.71 -6.31 -17.95
C SER A 221 17.69 -6.66 -19.05
N ASN A 222 16.45 -6.98 -18.67
CA ASN A 222 15.36 -7.28 -19.60
C ASN A 222 14.99 -6.06 -20.43
N TYR A 223 14.95 -4.90 -19.79
CA TYR A 223 14.60 -3.64 -20.43
C TYR A 223 15.61 -3.22 -21.51
N ALA A 224 16.90 -3.18 -21.19
CA ALA A 224 17.97 -2.81 -22.12
C ALA A 224 18.08 -3.80 -23.29
N THR A 225 17.94 -5.11 -23.02
CA THR A 225 17.95 -6.16 -24.03
C THR A 225 16.79 -6.01 -25.01
N SER A 226 15.57 -5.79 -24.50
CA SER A 226 14.37 -5.58 -25.33
C SER A 226 14.49 -4.33 -26.19
N LEU A 227 15.02 -3.24 -25.63
CA LEU A 227 15.24 -1.99 -26.34
C LEU A 227 16.21 -2.15 -27.52
N ALA A 228 17.38 -2.73 -27.27
CA ALA A 228 18.39 -2.97 -28.28
C ALA A 228 17.87 -3.89 -29.42
N ASN A 229 17.16 -4.96 -29.09
CA ASN A 229 16.57 -5.87 -30.08
C ASN A 229 15.50 -5.20 -30.95
N ASN A 230 14.68 -4.31 -30.38
CA ASN A 230 13.68 -3.56 -31.15
C ASN A 230 14.32 -2.55 -32.11
N LEU A 231 15.45 -1.95 -31.71
CA LEU A 231 16.22 -1.06 -32.58
C LEU A 231 16.86 -1.82 -33.73
N ALA A 232 17.48 -2.97 -33.45
CA ALA A 232 18.05 -3.85 -34.47
C ALA A 232 17.04 -4.18 -35.58
N ARG A 233 15.78 -4.45 -35.20
CA ARG A 233 14.68 -4.69 -36.15
C ARG A 233 14.31 -3.45 -36.97
N SER A 234 14.35 -2.27 -36.36
CA SER A 234 13.91 -1.00 -36.98
C SER A 234 14.94 -0.45 -37.97
N PHE A 235 16.24 -0.63 -37.68
CA PHE A 235 17.33 -0.24 -38.57
C PHE A 235 17.57 -1.23 -39.72
N ALA A 236 16.76 -2.30 -39.82
CA ALA A 236 16.70 -3.24 -40.94
C ALA A 236 18.08 -3.57 -41.51
N ASP A 237 18.91 -4.25 -40.72
CA ASP A 237 20.09 -4.92 -41.24
C ASP A 237 19.62 -6.03 -42.19
N LYS A 238 19.44 -5.70 -43.48
CA LYS A 238 19.02 -6.64 -44.53
C LYS A 238 19.99 -7.83 -44.69
N GLN A 239 21.09 -7.88 -43.95
CA GLN A 239 22.14 -8.90 -44.02
C GLN A 239 22.59 -9.49 -42.65
N GLY A 240 22.09 -9.01 -41.51
CA GLY A 240 22.47 -9.54 -40.18
C GLY A 240 23.95 -9.39 -39.79
N ARG A 241 24.59 -8.30 -40.22
CA ARG A 241 26.00 -7.96 -40.00
C ARG A 241 26.30 -7.39 -38.60
N VAL A 242 25.31 -6.90 -37.87
CA VAL A 242 25.50 -6.31 -36.52
C VAL A 242 24.98 -7.24 -35.41
N SER A 243 25.82 -7.50 -34.40
CA SER A 243 25.49 -8.32 -33.24
C SER A 243 25.53 -7.53 -31.93
N PHE A 244 24.71 -7.92 -30.96
CA PHE A 244 24.67 -7.31 -29.63
C PHE A 244 25.29 -8.22 -28.57
N ARG A 245 26.05 -7.63 -27.66
CA ARG A 245 26.57 -8.30 -26.45
C ARG A 245 26.10 -7.55 -25.21
N PHE A 246 25.57 -8.29 -24.24
CA PHE A 246 25.07 -7.73 -22.99
C PHE A 246 25.87 -8.29 -21.82
N ASP A 247 26.39 -7.40 -20.98
CA ASP A 247 27.02 -7.70 -19.69
C ASP A 247 26.31 -6.87 -18.62
N ILE A 248 25.05 -7.23 -18.35
CA ILE A 248 24.14 -6.50 -17.45
C ILE A 248 23.62 -7.50 -16.41
N PRO A 249 23.95 -7.34 -15.11
CA PRO A 249 23.45 -8.22 -14.06
C PRO A 249 21.95 -8.04 -13.88
N GLU A 250 21.33 -8.96 -13.14
CA GLU A 250 19.94 -8.82 -12.72
C GLU A 250 19.82 -7.69 -11.69
N VAL A 251 19.56 -6.48 -12.18
CA VAL A 251 19.51 -5.26 -11.36
C VAL A 251 18.22 -4.50 -11.60
N TYR A 252 17.65 -4.03 -10.49
CA TYR A 252 16.46 -3.19 -10.49
C TYR A 252 16.87 -1.72 -10.36
N LEU A 253 16.50 -0.92 -11.34
CA LEU A 253 16.73 0.53 -11.32
C LEU A 253 15.41 1.27 -11.07
N PRO A 254 15.40 2.35 -10.27
CA PRO A 254 14.28 3.28 -10.20
C PRO A 254 13.88 3.81 -11.58
N LEU A 255 12.59 4.08 -11.82
CA LEU A 255 12.11 4.54 -13.13
C LEU A 255 12.77 5.83 -13.63
N ASP A 256 13.00 6.78 -12.72
CA ASP A 256 13.63 8.07 -12.98
C ASP A 256 15.10 7.96 -13.38
N ILE A 257 15.75 6.82 -13.12
CA ILE A 257 17.10 6.47 -13.59
C ILE A 257 17.05 5.56 -14.82
N GLY A 258 16.24 4.51 -14.74
CA GLY A 258 16.15 3.45 -15.74
C GLY A 258 15.67 3.94 -17.11
N ILE A 259 14.69 4.86 -17.15
CA ILE A 259 14.20 5.46 -18.40
C ILE A 259 15.31 6.28 -19.08
N PRO A 260 15.97 7.26 -18.41
CA PRO A 260 17.11 7.97 -18.99
C PRO A 260 18.21 7.04 -19.49
N CYS A 261 18.60 6.02 -18.72
CA CYS A 261 19.61 5.04 -19.15
C CYS A 261 19.21 4.33 -20.45
N GLY A 262 17.95 3.90 -20.56
CA GLY A 262 17.43 3.30 -21.79
C GLY A 262 17.49 4.26 -22.98
N LEU A 263 17.10 5.52 -22.78
CA LEU A 263 17.16 6.53 -23.83
C LEU A 263 18.58 6.83 -24.29
N ILE A 264 19.54 6.87 -23.37
CA ILE A 264 20.96 7.02 -23.72
C ILE A 264 21.43 5.82 -24.57
N ILE A 265 21.12 4.59 -24.15
CA ILE A 265 21.42 3.38 -24.93
C ILE A 265 20.81 3.47 -26.33
N ASN A 266 19.55 3.89 -26.45
CA ASN A 266 18.85 4.04 -27.73
C ASN A 266 19.57 5.02 -28.68
N GLU A 267 19.98 6.17 -28.17
CA GLU A 267 20.70 7.17 -28.97
C GLU A 267 22.08 6.67 -29.42
N LEU A 268 22.82 6.03 -28.52
CA LEU A 268 24.15 5.49 -28.80
C LEU A 268 24.10 4.33 -29.82
N ILE A 269 23.13 3.42 -29.69
CA ILE A 269 22.89 2.37 -30.68
C ILE A 269 22.52 2.97 -32.04
N SER A 270 21.62 3.97 -32.05
CA SER A 270 21.19 4.63 -33.28
C SER A 270 22.37 5.32 -33.99
N ASN A 271 23.28 5.95 -33.23
CA ASN A 271 24.49 6.55 -33.76
C ASN A 271 25.45 5.49 -34.33
N ALA A 272 25.62 4.37 -33.64
CA ALA A 272 26.46 3.27 -34.13
C ALA A 272 25.97 2.74 -35.49
N PHE A 273 24.65 2.51 -35.64
CA PHE A 273 24.08 2.07 -36.92
C PHE A 273 24.28 3.06 -38.07
N LYS A 274 24.25 4.36 -37.79
CA LYS A 274 24.38 5.41 -38.82
C LYS A 274 25.82 5.65 -39.24
N TYR A 275 26.74 5.66 -38.29
CA TYR A 275 28.09 6.23 -38.51
C TYR A 275 29.21 5.21 -38.33
N ALA A 276 29.03 4.19 -37.49
CA ALA A 276 30.14 3.36 -37.03
C ALA A 276 30.44 2.16 -37.95
N PHE A 277 29.46 1.66 -38.70
CA PHE A 277 29.57 0.37 -39.43
C PHE A 277 29.58 0.46 -40.96
N ALA A 278 29.85 1.63 -41.54
CA ALA A 278 29.90 1.79 -43.00
C ALA A 278 30.95 0.86 -43.65
N ASP A 279 32.15 0.78 -43.06
CA ASP A 279 33.30 0.00 -43.56
C ASP A 279 33.61 -1.24 -42.71
N VAL A 280 32.65 -1.71 -41.91
CA VAL A 280 32.83 -2.84 -40.98
C VAL A 280 32.07 -4.06 -41.47
N GLU A 281 32.78 -5.17 -41.69
CA GLU A 281 32.19 -6.41 -42.19
C GLU A 281 31.25 -7.08 -41.16
N LYS A 282 31.61 -7.01 -39.87
CA LYS A 282 30.81 -7.49 -38.74
C LYS A 282 30.80 -6.47 -37.59
N GLY A 283 29.68 -5.78 -37.44
CA GLY A 283 29.45 -4.83 -36.34
C GLY A 283 29.16 -5.56 -35.03
N VAL A 284 29.66 -5.03 -33.93
CA VAL A 284 29.39 -5.49 -32.56
C VAL A 284 29.09 -4.26 -31.71
N ILE A 285 27.94 -4.26 -31.06
CA ILE A 285 27.60 -3.30 -30.02
C ILE A 285 27.56 -4.05 -28.68
N SER A 286 28.39 -3.61 -27.74
CA SER A 286 28.45 -4.16 -26.38
C SER A 286 27.82 -3.17 -25.41
N ILE A 287 26.90 -3.65 -24.58
CA ILE A 287 26.21 -2.88 -23.55
C ILE A 287 26.49 -3.54 -22.22
N SER A 288 27.06 -2.81 -21.28
CA SER A 288 27.35 -3.33 -19.94
C SER A 288 26.91 -2.38 -18.85
N LEU A 289 26.43 -2.92 -17.73
CA LEU A 289 26.16 -2.16 -16.52
C LEU A 289 26.86 -2.84 -15.36
N LYS A 290 27.79 -2.15 -14.71
CA LYS A 290 28.50 -2.70 -13.55
C LYS A 290 28.18 -1.91 -12.31
N GLN A 291 27.81 -2.61 -11.24
CA GLN A 291 27.68 -2.02 -9.92
C GLN A 291 29.06 -1.97 -9.26
N GLN A 292 29.43 -0.79 -8.79
CA GLN A 292 30.62 -0.50 -8.00
C GLN A 292 30.23 -0.32 -6.52
N PRO A 293 31.21 -0.27 -5.59
CA PRO A 293 30.94 0.11 -4.21
C PRO A 293 30.17 1.44 -4.11
N ASP A 294 29.38 1.60 -3.04
CA ASP A 294 28.59 2.81 -2.74
C ASP A 294 27.39 3.07 -3.67
N GLN A 295 26.75 2.02 -4.21
CA GLN A 295 25.63 2.14 -5.16
C GLN A 295 25.97 2.97 -6.41
N ARG A 296 27.26 2.97 -6.80
CA ARG A 296 27.70 3.58 -8.05
C ARG A 296 27.53 2.60 -9.19
N TYR A 297 27.10 3.10 -10.33
CA TYR A 297 26.83 2.31 -11.53
C TYR A 297 27.64 2.86 -12.70
N HIS A 298 28.21 1.92 -13.45
CA HIS A 298 29.01 2.18 -14.63
C HIS A 298 28.30 1.60 -15.85
N LEU A 299 27.54 2.44 -16.56
CA LEU A 299 26.90 2.08 -17.81
C LEU A 299 27.88 2.33 -18.95
N THR A 300 28.14 1.32 -19.78
CA THR A 300 29.01 1.43 -20.95
C THR A 300 28.28 0.94 -22.19
N VAL A 301 28.39 1.70 -23.27
CA VAL A 301 28.00 1.30 -24.63
C VAL A 301 29.22 1.45 -25.52
N HIS A 302 29.62 0.35 -26.17
CA HIS A 302 30.84 0.28 -26.98
C HIS A 302 30.55 -0.37 -28.32
N ASP A 303 30.89 0.30 -29.42
CA ASP A 303 30.92 -0.30 -30.76
C ASP A 303 32.35 -0.60 -31.22
N ASN A 304 32.48 -1.50 -32.19
CA ASN A 304 33.74 -1.82 -32.86
C ASN A 304 33.91 -1.08 -34.21
N GLY A 305 33.30 0.10 -34.35
CA GLY A 305 33.25 0.84 -35.59
C GLY A 305 34.41 1.80 -35.84
N SER A 306 34.18 2.75 -36.74
CA SER A 306 35.13 3.81 -37.10
C SER A 306 35.41 4.80 -35.96
N GLY A 307 34.56 4.87 -34.93
CA GLY A 307 34.66 5.84 -33.84
C GLY A 307 34.14 7.23 -34.21
N LEU A 308 34.39 8.24 -33.37
CA LEU A 308 34.12 9.64 -33.71
C LEU A 308 35.34 10.22 -34.48
N PRO A 309 35.13 11.16 -35.42
CA PRO A 309 36.21 11.82 -36.14
C PRO A 309 37.23 12.49 -35.20
N ALA A 310 38.53 12.36 -35.50
CA ALA A 310 39.63 12.78 -34.62
C ALA A 310 39.69 14.29 -34.31
N ASP A 311 39.08 15.14 -35.15
CA ASP A 311 39.10 16.61 -35.03
C ASP A 311 37.89 17.19 -34.28
N GLU A 312 37.01 16.35 -33.73
CA GLU A 312 35.71 16.82 -33.20
C GLU A 312 35.46 16.31 -31.77
N PRO A 313 35.66 17.16 -30.75
CA PRO A 313 35.25 16.79 -29.40
C PRO A 313 33.71 16.62 -29.37
N PRO A 314 33.18 15.63 -28.64
CA PRO A 314 31.74 15.32 -28.58
C PRO A 314 30.87 16.51 -28.12
N GLU A 315 31.49 17.50 -27.47
CA GLU A 315 30.85 18.73 -26.99
C GLU A 315 30.68 19.81 -28.09
N LYS A 316 31.52 19.84 -29.13
CA LYS A 316 31.51 20.90 -30.17
C LYS A 316 30.66 20.57 -31.40
N ASN A 317 30.57 19.30 -31.81
CA ASN A 317 29.69 18.88 -32.91
C ASN A 317 28.38 18.32 -32.37
N SER A 318 27.65 19.18 -31.67
CA SER A 318 26.53 18.78 -30.82
C SER A 318 25.27 18.51 -31.65
N SER A 319 25.30 17.40 -32.39
CA SER A 319 24.12 16.76 -32.93
C SER A 319 23.05 16.66 -31.83
N LEU A 320 21.79 16.78 -32.21
CA LEU A 320 20.69 16.79 -31.25
C LEU A 320 20.73 15.56 -30.32
N GLY A 321 21.13 14.39 -30.86
CA GLY A 321 21.34 13.17 -30.09
C GLY A 321 22.38 13.31 -28.98
N MET A 322 23.51 13.95 -29.25
CA MET A 322 24.57 14.10 -28.25
C MET A 322 24.21 15.11 -27.15
N LYS A 323 23.45 16.16 -27.50
CA LYS A 323 22.85 17.07 -26.50
C LYS A 323 21.89 16.35 -25.58
N ILE A 324 21.08 15.44 -26.14
CA ILE A 324 20.12 14.64 -25.36
C ILE A 324 20.87 13.66 -24.43
N ILE A 325 21.89 12.96 -24.92
CA ILE A 325 22.69 12.06 -24.09
C ILE A 325 23.31 12.81 -22.90
N GLY A 326 23.91 13.98 -23.14
CA GLY A 326 24.48 14.80 -22.08
C GLY A 326 23.43 15.27 -21.05
N LYS A 327 22.24 15.69 -21.51
CA LYS A 327 21.15 16.10 -20.62
C LYS A 327 20.57 14.95 -19.80
N LEU A 328 20.44 13.77 -20.38
CA LEU A 328 19.98 12.57 -19.68
C LEU A 328 21.01 12.07 -18.67
N ALA A 329 22.30 12.11 -19.01
CA ALA A 329 23.37 11.79 -18.07
C ALA A 329 23.36 12.75 -16.88
N GLN A 330 23.19 14.06 -17.12
CA GLN A 330 23.04 15.05 -16.05
C GLN A 330 21.79 14.80 -15.20
N GLN A 331 20.66 14.41 -15.82
CA GLN A 331 19.40 14.14 -15.12
C GLN A 331 19.53 13.00 -14.10
N ILE A 332 20.33 11.97 -14.41
CA ILE A 332 20.61 10.87 -13.46
C ILE A 332 21.79 11.17 -12.53
N GLY A 333 22.23 12.43 -12.45
CA GLY A 333 23.37 12.84 -11.63
C GLY A 333 24.71 12.26 -12.09
N GLY A 334 24.79 11.80 -13.34
CA GLY A 334 25.95 11.11 -13.88
C GLY A 334 26.87 11.94 -14.78
N THR A 335 28.06 11.41 -15.05
CA THR A 335 29.05 12.02 -15.94
C THR A 335 29.28 11.17 -17.18
N LEU A 336 29.16 11.77 -18.36
CA LEU A 336 29.43 11.13 -19.65
C LEU A 336 30.92 11.26 -20.00
N LYS A 337 31.54 10.16 -20.39
CA LYS A 337 32.90 10.10 -20.93
C LYS A 337 32.92 9.37 -22.27
N TYR A 338 33.71 9.89 -23.21
CA TYR A 338 33.98 9.26 -24.50
C TYR A 338 35.44 8.81 -24.59
N GLU A 339 35.66 7.62 -25.13
CA GLU A 339 36.99 7.08 -25.44
C GLU A 339 36.96 6.38 -26.80
N TYR A 340 38.01 6.57 -27.60
CA TYR A 340 38.22 5.74 -28.79
C TYR A 340 38.94 4.44 -28.38
N CYS A 341 38.29 3.29 -28.60
CA CYS A 341 38.79 1.96 -28.21
C CYS A 341 38.56 0.96 -29.36
N LYS A 342 39.20 1.19 -30.51
CA LYS A 342 38.92 0.46 -31.77
C LYS A 342 37.42 0.52 -32.12
N GLY A 343 36.88 1.73 -32.03
CA GLY A 343 35.44 2.06 -32.08
C GLY A 343 35.05 3.02 -30.97
N ALA A 344 33.80 3.48 -30.97
CA ALA A 344 33.36 4.48 -30.00
C ALA A 344 32.90 3.82 -28.70
N LYS A 345 33.53 4.20 -27.58
CA LYS A 345 33.15 3.77 -26.23
C LYS A 345 32.62 4.96 -25.46
N PHE A 346 31.38 4.84 -25.01
CA PHE A 346 30.73 5.80 -24.12
C PHE A 346 30.51 5.18 -22.76
N THR A 347 30.83 5.95 -21.73
CA THR A 347 30.75 5.54 -20.34
C THR A 347 30.00 6.58 -19.54
N ILE A 348 29.06 6.13 -18.72
CA ILE A 348 28.25 6.97 -17.84
C ILE A 348 28.37 6.43 -16.43
N ASP A 349 28.97 7.24 -15.57
CA ASP A 349 29.10 6.98 -14.14
C ASP A 349 28.01 7.73 -13.39
N PHE A 350 27.18 7.04 -12.61
CA PHE A 350 26.11 7.64 -11.81
C PHE A 350 25.93 6.89 -10.47
N GLN A 351 25.20 7.50 -9.53
CA GLN A 351 24.95 6.94 -8.21
C GLN A 351 23.45 6.90 -7.94
N ILE A 352 22.98 5.86 -7.25
CA ILE A 352 21.57 5.67 -6.85
C ILE A 352 21.43 5.85 -5.34
#